data_AF-A0A7I9XIT5-F1
#
_entry.id   AF-A0A7I9XIT5-F1
#
_cell.length_a   1.000
_cell.length_b   1.000
_cell.length_c   1.000
_cell.angle_alpha   90.00
_cell.angle_beta   90.00
_cell.angle_gamma   90.00
#
_symmetry.space_group_name_H-M   'P 1'
#
loop_
_entity.id
_entity.type
_entity.pdbx_description
1 polymer ?
#
loop_
_entity_poly.entity_id
_entity_poly.type
_entity_poly.pdbx_seq_one_letter_code
_entity_poly.pdbx_strand_id
1 'polypeptide(L)'
;MELFIRWLLHAVDGGVAEPHAMTVSTVSASAEPRPSARVLILKDIDRAGWHFAASSVSRKGAELARNPAVALTFYWPALGRQVRVEGVARADPPQLTAEDFRARSDVARTMALTGRQSQPYRDPTEISEALSKARLELDAPPPWSPTTGSRMQCAPTPSSSGSQTRIAGTAGCVTNATARAGPRHCCGREARQPNRDGSSSTSSSRRRYSHGITGMATVIAPASP
;
A
#
# COMPACT_ATOMS: atom_id res chain seq x y z
N MET A 1 12.02 -9.42 8.27
CA MET A 1 11.61 -8.08 8.72
C MET A 1 12.75 -7.06 8.61
N GLU A 2 13.86 -7.26 9.31
CA GLU A 2 14.97 -6.27 9.39
C GLU A 2 15.53 -5.86 8.03
N LEU A 3 15.73 -6.82 7.12
CA LEU A 3 16.19 -6.54 5.75
C LEU A 3 15.23 -5.62 4.99
N PHE A 4 13.92 -5.83 5.13
CA PHE A 4 12.91 -4.96 4.52
C PHE A 4 13.01 -3.54 5.07
N ILE A 5 13.10 -3.39 6.40
CA ILE A 5 13.20 -2.08 7.06
C ILE A 5 14.44 -1.34 6.57
N ARG A 6 15.60 -2.00 6.55
CA ARG A 6 16.84 -1.41 6.04
C ARG A 6 16.71 -0.94 4.60
N TRP A 7 16.01 -1.71 3.77
CA TRP A 7 15.81 -1.36 2.37
C TRP A 7 14.78 -0.26 2.13
N LEU A 8 13.73 -0.22 2.94
CA LEU A 8 12.77 0.87 2.93
C LEU A 8 13.47 2.18 3.32
N LEU A 9 14.30 2.16 4.37
CA LEU A 9 15.11 3.32 4.76
C LEU A 9 16.07 3.74 3.65
N HIS A 10 16.75 2.78 3.01
CA HIS A 10 17.59 3.08 1.83
C HIS A 10 16.81 3.69 0.65
N ALA A 11 15.55 3.29 0.44
CA ALA A 11 14.68 3.90 -0.57
C ALA A 11 14.28 5.33 -0.19
N VAL A 12 14.02 5.59 1.10
CA VAL A 12 13.77 6.94 1.63
C VAL A 12 15.01 7.82 1.42
N ASP A 13 16.18 7.36 1.86
CA ASP A 13 17.44 8.11 1.77
C ASP A 13 17.85 8.35 0.30
N GLY A 14 17.52 7.41 -0.59
CA GLY A 14 17.73 7.52 -2.03
C GLY A 14 16.70 8.40 -2.76
N GLY A 15 15.77 9.04 -2.05
CA GLY A 15 14.79 9.95 -2.64
C GLY A 15 13.74 9.27 -3.53
N VAL A 16 13.50 7.96 -3.34
CA VAL A 16 12.43 7.26 -4.05
C VAL A 16 11.09 7.89 -3.69
N ALA A 17 10.28 8.23 -4.68
CA ALA A 17 8.94 8.76 -4.45
C ALA A 17 8.06 7.70 -3.76
N GLU A 18 7.36 8.11 -2.70
CA GLU A 18 6.41 7.28 -1.95
C GLU A 18 6.90 5.84 -1.69
N PRO A 19 8.06 5.64 -1.03
CA PRO A 19 8.69 4.31 -0.94
C PRO A 19 7.88 3.32 -0.09
N HIS A 20 6.90 3.82 0.66
CA HIS A 20 5.95 3.08 1.47
C HIS A 20 4.67 2.69 0.71
N ALA A 21 4.48 3.16 -0.53
CA ALA A 21 3.40 2.71 -1.40
C ALA A 21 3.68 1.28 -1.87
N MET A 22 2.64 0.46 -1.89
CA MET A 22 2.72 -0.96 -2.26
C MET A 22 1.48 -1.41 -3.01
N THR A 23 1.65 -2.35 -3.92
CA THR A 23 0.53 -3.06 -4.53
C THR A 23 0.07 -4.17 -3.59
N VAL A 24 -1.22 -4.17 -3.24
CA VAL A 24 -1.87 -5.22 -2.45
C VAL A 24 -2.76 -6.07 -3.36
N SER A 25 -2.41 -7.34 -3.46
CA SER A 25 -3.14 -8.33 -4.25
C SER A 25 -3.96 -9.24 -3.35
N THR A 26 -5.25 -9.37 -3.66
CA THR A 26 -6.23 -10.20 -2.94
C THR A 26 -6.99 -11.06 -3.96
N VAL A 27 -7.73 -12.07 -3.49
CA VAL A 27 -8.48 -12.99 -4.36
C VAL A 27 -9.89 -13.18 -3.80
N SER A 28 -10.91 -13.14 -4.65
CA SER A 28 -12.29 -13.43 -4.23
C SER A 28 -12.46 -14.88 -3.78
N ALA A 29 -13.31 -15.10 -2.78
CA ALA A 29 -13.68 -16.42 -2.26
C ALA A 29 -14.87 -17.06 -3.01
N SER A 30 -14.96 -16.84 -4.32
CA SER A 30 -16.03 -17.37 -5.18
C SER A 30 -15.66 -18.75 -5.76
N ALA A 31 -16.66 -19.48 -6.29
CA ALA A 31 -16.43 -20.75 -7.00
C ALA A 31 -15.43 -20.59 -8.17
N GLU A 32 -15.43 -19.41 -8.82
CA GLU A 32 -14.36 -18.95 -9.69
C GLU A 32 -13.59 -17.81 -9.01
N PRO A 33 -12.45 -18.08 -8.35
CA PRO A 33 -11.65 -17.04 -7.70
C PRO A 33 -11.09 -16.04 -8.73
N ARG A 34 -11.29 -14.75 -8.49
CA ARG A 34 -10.77 -13.66 -9.33
C ARG A 34 -9.76 -12.84 -8.53
N PRO A 35 -8.49 -12.74 -8.98
CA PRO A 35 -7.51 -11.88 -8.34
C PRO A 35 -7.84 -10.42 -8.58
N SER A 36 -7.45 -9.57 -7.64
CA SER A 36 -7.56 -8.12 -7.76
C SER A 36 -6.38 -7.44 -7.08
N ALA A 37 -5.91 -6.32 -7.63
CA ALA A 37 -4.74 -5.60 -7.14
C ALA A 37 -5.00 -4.09 -7.12
N ARG A 38 -4.37 -3.37 -6.19
CA ARG A 38 -4.42 -1.91 -6.07
C ARG A 38 -3.25 -1.39 -5.24
N VAL A 39 -2.90 -0.12 -5.41
CA VAL A 39 -1.91 0.55 -4.58
C VAL A 39 -2.54 0.92 -3.23
N LEU A 40 -1.82 0.65 -2.14
CA LEU A 40 -2.11 1.09 -0.78
C LEU A 40 -0.82 1.62 -0.12
N ILE A 41 -1.01 2.31 1.00
CA ILE A 41 0.06 2.86 1.82
C ILE A 41 0.35 1.89 2.96
N LEU A 42 1.62 1.48 3.08
CA LEU A 42 2.13 0.82 4.28
C LEU A 42 2.06 1.80 5.45
N LYS A 43 1.29 1.44 6.48
CA LYS A 43 1.06 2.27 7.67
C LYS A 43 2.15 2.07 8.71
N ASP A 44 2.60 0.83 8.87
CA ASP A 44 3.52 0.45 9.93
C ASP A 44 4.12 -0.93 9.67
N ILE A 45 5.16 -1.25 10.43
CA ILE A 45 5.81 -2.56 10.44
C ILE A 45 6.23 -2.87 11.87
N ASP A 46 5.78 -3.99 12.41
CA ASP A 46 6.19 -4.46 13.72
C ASP A 46 6.53 -5.96 13.69
N ARG A 47 6.66 -6.60 14.86
CA ARG A 47 6.95 -8.06 14.95
C ARG A 47 5.84 -8.93 14.36
N ALA A 48 4.62 -8.41 14.33
CA ALA A 48 3.43 -9.08 13.86
C ALA A 48 3.36 -9.03 12.33
N GLY A 49 3.76 -7.91 11.69
CA GLY A 49 3.91 -7.88 10.23
C GLY A 49 3.82 -6.49 9.61
N TRP A 50 3.29 -6.45 8.39
CA TRP A 50 3.08 -5.22 7.61
C TRP A 50 1.64 -4.74 7.77
N HIS A 51 1.46 -3.51 8.23
CA HIS A 51 0.13 -2.95 8.49
C HIS A 51 -0.33 -2.04 7.36
N PHE A 52 -1.60 -2.17 6.97
CA PHE A 52 -2.25 -1.31 5.99
C PHE A 52 -3.72 -1.12 6.33
N ALA A 53 -4.34 -0.05 5.84
CA ALA A 53 -5.75 0.18 6.07
C ALA A 53 -6.61 -0.51 5.00
N ALA A 54 -7.67 -1.21 5.43
CA ALA A 54 -8.68 -1.76 4.55
C ALA A 54 -10.08 -1.54 5.14
N SER A 55 -10.95 -0.96 4.33
CA SER A 55 -12.33 -0.74 4.71
C SER A 55 -13.16 -2.00 4.52
N SER A 56 -13.98 -2.36 5.52
CA SER A 56 -14.87 -3.53 5.51
C SER A 56 -15.88 -3.50 4.37
N VAL A 57 -16.35 -2.32 3.97
CA VAL A 57 -17.29 -2.13 2.84
C VAL A 57 -16.61 -2.08 1.48
N SER A 58 -15.27 -2.03 1.44
CA SER A 58 -14.53 -2.03 0.19
C SER A 58 -14.35 -3.45 -0.35
N ARG A 59 -14.20 -3.58 -1.68
CA ARG A 59 -13.94 -4.88 -2.33
C ARG A 59 -12.82 -5.67 -1.64
N LYS A 60 -11.67 -5.02 -1.36
CA LYS A 60 -10.51 -5.68 -0.72
C LYS A 60 -10.83 -6.16 0.70
N GLY A 61 -11.61 -5.40 1.47
CA GLY A 61 -11.99 -5.79 2.83
C GLY A 61 -12.94 -6.98 2.82
N ALA A 62 -13.92 -6.96 1.91
CA ALA A 62 -14.85 -8.06 1.69
C ALA A 62 -14.16 -9.34 1.17
N GLU A 63 -13.13 -9.21 0.33
CA GLU A 63 -12.29 -10.34 -0.10
C GLU A 63 -11.47 -10.89 1.07
N LEU A 64 -10.74 -10.03 1.80
CA LEU A 64 -9.88 -10.45 2.92
C LEU A 64 -10.65 -11.06 4.10
N ALA A 65 -11.90 -10.65 4.31
CA ALA A 65 -12.77 -11.26 5.32
C ALA A 65 -13.15 -12.71 4.99
N ARG A 66 -13.18 -13.09 3.71
CA ARG A 66 -13.57 -14.44 3.26
C ARG A 66 -12.36 -15.31 2.87
N ASN A 67 -11.34 -14.69 2.29
CA ASN A 67 -10.08 -15.30 1.92
C ASN A 67 -8.95 -14.38 2.39
N PRO A 68 -8.29 -14.69 3.51
CA PRO A 68 -7.30 -13.80 4.10
C PRO A 68 -5.93 -13.87 3.38
N ALA A 69 -5.78 -14.69 2.33
CA ALA A 69 -4.55 -14.73 1.54
C ALA A 69 -4.29 -13.38 0.85
N VAL A 70 -3.08 -12.85 1.05
CA VAL A 70 -2.69 -11.55 0.53
C VAL A 70 -1.23 -11.56 0.08
N ALA A 71 -0.93 -10.79 -0.97
CA ALA A 71 0.44 -10.48 -1.38
C ALA A 71 0.66 -8.97 -1.42
N LEU A 72 1.79 -8.51 -0.89
CA LEU A 72 2.26 -7.12 -0.91
C LEU A 72 3.47 -7.03 -1.84
N THR A 73 3.46 -6.07 -2.76
CA THR A 73 4.58 -5.82 -3.68
C THR A 73 5.04 -4.38 -3.59
N PHE A 74 6.31 -4.19 -3.24
CA PHE A 74 7.01 -2.91 -3.27
C PHE A 74 7.92 -2.88 -4.49
N TYR A 75 7.92 -1.79 -5.23
CA TYR A 75 8.78 -1.62 -6.39
C TYR A 75 9.45 -0.25 -6.33
N TRP A 76 10.78 -0.25 -6.23
CA TRP A 76 11.60 0.95 -6.17
C TRP A 76 12.49 0.98 -7.42
N PRO A 77 11.99 1.53 -8.54
CA PRO A 77 12.67 1.46 -9.84
C PRO A 77 14.05 2.13 -9.82
N ALA A 78 14.19 3.27 -9.12
CA ALA A 78 15.47 3.98 -8.98
C ALA A 78 16.56 3.14 -8.28
N LEU A 79 16.17 2.10 -7.54
CA LEU A 79 17.07 1.16 -6.89
C LEU A 79 17.14 -0.21 -7.58
N GLY A 80 16.43 -0.40 -8.71
CA GLY A 80 16.34 -1.69 -9.40
C GLY A 80 15.81 -2.81 -8.50
N ARG A 81 14.87 -2.50 -7.59
CA ARG A 81 14.52 -3.40 -6.48
C ARG A 81 13.02 -3.66 -6.39
N GLN A 82 12.67 -4.93 -6.25
CA GLN A 82 11.32 -5.37 -5.93
C GLN A 82 11.33 -6.23 -4.67
N VAL A 83 10.36 -5.99 -3.79
CA VAL A 83 10.14 -6.80 -2.59
C VAL A 83 8.73 -7.37 -2.60
N ARG A 84 8.61 -8.69 -2.45
CA ARG A 84 7.33 -9.39 -2.33
C ARG A 84 7.18 -10.01 -0.95
N VAL A 85 6.03 -9.79 -0.35
CA VAL A 85 5.60 -10.40 0.91
C VAL A 85 4.30 -11.15 0.65
N GLU A 86 4.26 -12.44 0.95
CA GLU A 86 3.07 -13.28 0.83
C GLU A 86 2.66 -13.75 2.23
N GLY A 87 1.36 -13.71 2.54
CA GLY A 87 0.90 -13.98 3.89
C GLY A 87 -0.61 -14.02 4.06
N VAL A 88 -1.03 -13.95 5.33
CA VAL A 88 -2.43 -13.93 5.78
C VAL A 88 -2.71 -12.58 6.42
N ALA A 89 -3.74 -11.88 5.93
CA ALA A 89 -4.25 -10.65 6.52
C ALA A 89 -5.13 -10.95 7.73
N ARG A 90 -4.94 -10.20 8.83
CA ARG A 90 -5.79 -10.22 10.02
C ARG A 90 -6.16 -8.79 10.38
N ALA A 91 -7.37 -8.58 10.91
CA ALA A 91 -7.73 -7.28 11.46
C ALA A 91 -6.94 -7.02 12.74
N ASP A 92 -6.39 -5.81 12.88
CA ASP A 92 -5.81 -5.36 14.14
C ASP A 92 -6.90 -5.15 15.20
N PRO A 93 -6.55 -5.18 16.50
CA PRO A 93 -7.46 -4.85 17.58
C PRO A 93 -8.19 -3.52 17.33
N PRO A 94 -9.47 -3.40 17.77
CA PRO A 94 -10.27 -2.18 17.59
C PRO A 94 -9.57 -0.90 18.09
N GLN A 95 -8.79 -1.02 19.15
CA GLN A 95 -8.03 0.07 19.74
C GLN A 95 -6.97 0.62 18.77
N LEU A 96 -6.16 -0.25 18.16
CA LEU A 96 -5.14 0.14 17.17
C LEU A 96 -5.77 0.70 15.89
N THR A 97 -6.93 0.17 15.49
CA THR A 97 -7.71 0.70 14.38
C THR A 97 -8.22 2.12 14.68
N ALA A 98 -8.76 2.36 15.88
CA ALA A 98 -9.23 3.67 16.30
C ALA A 98 -8.08 4.69 16.43
N GLU A 99 -6.91 4.26 16.89
CA GLU A 99 -5.69 5.08 16.93
C GLU A 99 -5.21 5.46 15.53
N ASP A 100 -5.10 4.51 14.59
CA ASP A 100 -4.76 4.81 13.19
C ASP A 100 -5.76 5.78 12.58
N PHE A 101 -7.06 5.59 12.82
CA PHE A 101 -8.09 6.49 12.32
C PHE A 101 -7.94 7.90 12.89
N ARG A 102 -7.73 8.04 14.21
CA ARG A 102 -7.53 9.34 14.86
C ARG A 102 -6.25 10.03 14.40
N ALA A 103 -5.20 9.29 14.05
CA ALA A 103 -3.95 9.85 13.55
C ALA A 103 -4.04 10.42 12.13
N ARG A 104 -5.12 10.14 11.38
CA ARG A 104 -5.35 10.68 10.04
C ARG A 104 -5.72 12.16 10.10
N SER A 105 -5.40 12.90 9.04
CA SER A 105 -5.91 14.26 8.84
C SER A 105 -7.43 14.25 8.76
N ASP A 106 -8.06 15.38 9.08
CA ASP A 106 -9.51 15.58 8.96
C ASP A 106 -10.03 15.14 7.59
N VAL A 107 -9.36 15.58 6.52
CA VAL A 107 -9.71 15.20 5.15
C VAL A 107 -9.73 13.68 4.99
N ALA A 108 -8.69 12.99 5.45
CA ALA A 108 -8.60 11.54 5.34
C ALA A 108 -9.62 10.80 6.23
N ARG A 109 -9.98 11.37 7.39
CA ARG A 109 -11.07 10.86 8.24
C ARG A 109 -12.43 11.02 7.57
N THR A 110 -12.75 12.22 7.08
CA THR A 110 -13.98 12.51 6.32
C THR A 110 -14.11 11.59 5.12
N MET A 111 -13.05 11.44 4.31
CA MET A 111 -13.06 10.52 3.16
C MET A 111 -13.35 9.07 3.58
N ALA A 112 -12.78 8.61 4.68
CA ALA A 112 -13.03 7.26 5.19
C ALA A 112 -14.46 7.07 5.72
N LEU A 113 -15.07 8.12 6.29
CA LEU A 113 -16.44 8.12 6.82
C LEU A 113 -17.51 8.19 5.72
N THR A 114 -17.16 8.53 4.48
CA THR A 114 -18.12 8.45 3.36
C THR A 114 -18.73 7.05 3.18
N GLY A 115 -18.05 5.99 3.67
CA GLY A 115 -18.59 4.64 3.74
C GLY A 115 -18.85 3.96 2.38
N ARG A 116 -18.37 4.55 1.28
CA ARG A 116 -18.66 4.11 -0.09
C ARG A 116 -17.40 3.76 -0.88
N GLN A 117 -16.33 3.35 -0.19
CA GLN A 117 -15.08 3.00 -0.88
C GLN A 117 -15.32 1.86 -1.87
N SER A 118 -15.01 2.10 -3.15
CA SER A 118 -15.22 1.16 -4.27
C SER A 118 -16.68 0.94 -4.70
N GLN A 119 -17.60 1.81 -4.29
CA GLN A 119 -18.97 1.85 -4.83
C GLN A 119 -19.09 2.95 -5.89
N PRO A 120 -19.87 2.74 -6.96
CA PRO A 120 -20.11 3.78 -7.94
C PRO A 120 -20.89 4.95 -7.33
N TYR A 121 -20.55 6.15 -7.79
CA TYR A 121 -21.39 7.33 -7.66
C TYR A 121 -22.13 7.55 -8.97
N ARG A 122 -23.38 7.98 -8.89
CA ARG A 122 -24.20 8.27 -10.07
C ARG A 122 -23.81 9.59 -10.73
N ASP A 123 -23.51 10.59 -9.91
CA ASP A 123 -23.12 11.93 -10.35
C ASP A 123 -22.26 12.64 -9.28
N PRO A 124 -21.66 13.81 -9.60
CA PRO A 124 -20.82 14.55 -8.68
C PRO A 124 -21.52 15.07 -7.41
N THR A 125 -22.85 15.26 -7.42
CA THR A 125 -23.59 15.75 -6.25
C THR A 125 -23.67 14.69 -5.16
N GLU A 126 -23.77 13.40 -5.52
CA GLU A 126 -23.69 12.32 -4.53
C GLU A 126 -22.34 12.33 -3.77
N ILE A 127 -21.26 12.78 -4.40
CA ILE A 127 -19.94 12.92 -3.76
C ILE A 127 -19.97 14.06 -2.75
N SER A 128 -20.44 15.24 -3.13
CA SER A 128 -20.48 16.41 -2.23
C SER A 128 -21.42 16.17 -1.04
N GLU A 129 -22.55 15.51 -1.25
CA GLU A 129 -23.48 15.11 -0.18
C GLU A 129 -22.83 14.10 0.78
N ALA A 130 -22.16 13.08 0.26
CA ALA A 130 -21.47 12.08 1.08
C ALA A 130 -20.35 12.72 1.92
N LEU A 131 -19.60 13.66 1.35
CA LEU A 131 -18.55 14.41 2.06
C LEU A 131 -19.14 15.32 3.13
N SER A 132 -20.23 16.02 2.83
CA SER A 132 -20.91 16.91 3.78
C SER A 132 -21.45 16.13 4.96
N LYS A 133 -22.10 14.99 4.71
CA LYS A 133 -22.57 14.06 5.76
C LYS A 133 -21.41 13.55 6.62
N ALA A 134 -20.34 13.09 5.97
CA ALA A 134 -19.16 12.57 6.68
C ALA A 134 -18.45 13.64 7.52
N ARG A 135 -18.50 14.91 7.11
CA ARG A 135 -17.96 16.03 7.90
C ARG A 135 -18.79 16.28 9.15
N LEU A 136 -20.12 16.31 9.02
CA LEU A 136 -21.02 16.44 10.17
C LEU A 136 -20.84 15.29 11.17
N GLU A 137 -20.64 14.07 10.70
CA GLU A 137 -20.35 12.92 11.55
C GLU A 137 -19.00 13.06 12.28
N LEU A 138 -17.98 13.58 11.61
CA LEU A 138 -16.67 13.82 12.21
C LEU A 138 -16.71 14.89 13.32
N ASP A 139 -17.55 15.92 13.15
CA ASP A 139 -17.69 17.03 14.09
C ASP A 139 -18.61 16.69 15.30
N ALA A 140 -19.33 15.56 15.26
CA ALA A 140 -20.18 15.08 16.36
C ALA A 140 -19.35 14.42 17.49
N PRO A 141 -19.75 14.57 18.78
CA PRO A 141 -19.07 13.91 19.90
C PRO A 141 -19.12 12.37 19.73
N PRO A 142 -18.02 11.64 19.95
CA PRO A 142 -17.81 10.37 19.27
C PRO A 142 -18.55 9.19 19.93
N PRO A 143 -19.37 8.43 19.19
CA PRO A 143 -19.43 6.99 19.40
C PRO A 143 -18.22 6.39 18.66
N TRP A 144 -17.30 5.81 19.42
CA TRP A 144 -16.00 5.36 18.93
C TRP A 144 -16.12 4.20 17.92
N SER A 145 -15.13 4.17 17.03
CA SER A 145 -14.85 3.20 15.96
C SER A 145 -15.63 3.45 14.66
N PRO A 146 -14.96 3.87 13.57
CA PRO A 146 -15.58 3.78 12.25
C PRO A 146 -15.84 2.30 11.97
N THR A 147 -17.12 1.91 11.96
CA THR A 147 -17.60 0.55 11.60
C THR A 147 -17.04 0.09 10.24
N THR A 148 -16.54 1.03 9.46
CA THR A 148 -16.21 0.88 8.06
C THR A 148 -14.72 0.72 7.78
N GLY A 149 -13.80 1.07 8.69
CA GLY A 149 -12.35 1.11 8.41
C GLY A 149 -11.51 0.32 9.40
N SER A 150 -10.87 -0.78 8.98
CA SER A 150 -9.98 -1.58 9.83
C SER A 150 -8.52 -1.42 9.42
N ARG A 151 -7.62 -1.31 10.40
CA ARG A 151 -6.20 -1.57 10.17
C ARG A 151 -6.03 -3.08 10.07
N MET A 152 -5.31 -3.53 9.05
CA MET A 152 -5.04 -4.95 8.79
C MET A 152 -3.55 -5.19 8.84
N GLN A 153 -3.18 -6.36 9.35
CA GLN A 153 -1.82 -6.85 9.46
C GLN A 153 -1.64 -8.05 8.51
N CYS A 154 -0.67 -7.98 7.60
CA CYS A 154 -0.21 -9.14 6.86
C CYS A 154 0.91 -9.83 7.63
N ALA A 155 0.63 -11.04 8.14
CA ALA A 155 1.63 -11.91 8.72
C ALA A 155 2.15 -12.88 7.65
N PRO A 156 3.47 -12.99 7.44
CA PRO A 156 4.02 -13.91 6.45
C PRO A 156 3.68 -15.35 6.83
N THR A 157 3.25 -16.16 5.87
CA THR A 157 3.01 -17.57 6.11
C THR A 157 4.34 -18.33 6.19
N PRO A 158 4.54 -19.20 7.20
CA PRO A 158 5.63 -20.16 7.15
C PRO A 158 5.30 -21.15 6.02
N SER A 159 6.06 -21.12 4.92
CA SER A 159 5.98 -22.19 3.93
C SER A 159 6.76 -23.40 4.40
N SER A 160 6.40 -24.59 3.92
CA SER A 160 7.22 -25.79 3.99
C SER A 160 8.58 -25.66 3.25
N SER A 161 8.81 -24.53 2.56
CA SER A 161 10.01 -24.23 1.77
C SER A 161 10.78 -22.98 2.26
N GLY A 162 10.51 -22.52 3.48
CA GLY A 162 11.15 -21.33 4.06
C GLY A 162 10.49 -20.03 3.61
N SER A 163 10.23 -19.15 4.58
CA SER A 163 9.60 -17.84 4.44
C SER A 163 10.25 -16.98 3.33
N GLN A 164 9.74 -17.06 2.11
CA GLN A 164 10.23 -16.21 1.04
C GLN A 164 9.54 -14.84 1.13
N THR A 165 10.12 -13.93 1.93
CA THR A 165 10.22 -12.55 1.44
C THR A 165 11.05 -12.66 0.17
N ARG A 166 10.39 -12.85 -0.98
CA ARG A 166 11.07 -13.06 -2.24
C ARG A 166 11.60 -11.71 -2.67
N ILE A 167 12.89 -11.57 -2.44
CA ILE A 167 13.65 -10.36 -2.71
C ILE A 167 14.33 -10.59 -4.06
N ALA A 168 13.77 -9.98 -5.10
CA ALA A 168 14.40 -9.93 -6.40
C ALA A 168 15.09 -8.58 -6.53
N GLY A 169 16.42 -8.57 -6.50
CA GLY A 169 17.17 -7.49 -7.13
C GLY A 169 16.94 -7.65 -8.63
N THR A 170 16.20 -6.74 -9.24
CA THR A 170 15.96 -6.80 -10.68
C THR A 170 17.21 -6.27 -11.39
N ALA A 171 18.25 -7.09 -11.44
CA ALA A 171 19.26 -7.04 -12.50
C ALA A 171 19.02 -8.27 -13.38
N GLY A 172 18.03 -8.19 -14.26
CA GLY A 172 17.66 -9.30 -15.12
C GLY A 172 16.58 -8.91 -16.10
N CYS A 173 16.98 -8.43 -17.27
CA CYS A 173 16.24 -8.74 -18.48
C CYS A 173 15.87 -10.22 -18.42
N VAL A 174 14.58 -10.54 -18.53
CA VAL A 174 14.14 -11.89 -18.81
C VAL A 174 14.56 -12.19 -20.26
N THR A 175 15.79 -12.63 -20.46
CA THR A 175 16.15 -13.41 -21.65
C THR A 175 16.15 -14.87 -21.21
N ASN A 176 15.02 -15.55 -21.39
CA ASN A 176 15.09 -16.99 -21.60
C ASN A 176 15.23 -17.23 -23.09
N ALA A 177 16.34 -17.88 -23.42
CA ALA A 177 16.86 -18.07 -24.75
C ALA A 177 16.04 -19.09 -25.55
N THR A 178 15.71 -18.74 -26.78
CA THR A 178 16.05 -19.60 -27.91
C THR A 178 17.06 -18.85 -28.76
N ALA A 179 18.26 -19.43 -28.87
CA ALA A 179 19.34 -18.87 -29.65
C ALA A 179 18.93 -18.75 -31.11
N ARG A 180 18.97 -17.54 -31.65
CA ARG A 180 19.54 -17.27 -32.98
C ARG A 180 20.25 -15.92 -32.94
N ALA A 181 21.52 -15.95 -33.31
CA ALA A 181 22.45 -14.83 -33.23
C ALA A 181 21.98 -13.62 -34.06
N GLY A 182 22.12 -12.42 -33.50
CA GLY A 182 21.97 -11.11 -34.16
C GLY A 182 22.52 -10.00 -33.25
N PRO A 183 23.14 -8.93 -33.79
CA PRO A 183 24.13 -8.14 -33.05
C PRO A 183 23.52 -7.19 -32.02
N ARG A 184 24.33 -6.97 -30.99
CA ARG A 184 24.08 -6.30 -29.72
C ARG A 184 23.88 -4.80 -29.91
N HIS A 185 22.78 -4.26 -29.37
CA HIS A 185 22.66 -2.85 -29.01
C HIS A 185 22.09 -2.72 -27.60
N CYS A 186 22.94 -2.94 -26.60
CA CYS A 186 22.73 -2.39 -25.27
C CYS A 186 23.34 -0.99 -25.28
N CYS A 187 22.52 0.03 -25.53
CA CYS A 187 22.94 1.42 -25.44
C CYS A 187 23.07 1.78 -23.95
N GLY A 188 24.30 1.67 -23.43
CA GLY A 188 24.71 2.44 -22.26
C GLY A 188 24.97 3.88 -22.69
N ARG A 189 24.44 4.85 -21.95
CA ARG A 189 25.06 6.16 -21.85
C ARG A 189 25.12 6.62 -20.41
N GLU A 190 26.36 6.88 -20.03
CA GLU A 190 26.82 7.48 -18.80
C GLU A 190 26.21 8.85 -18.55
N ALA A 191 25.96 9.17 -17.29
CA ALA A 191 25.92 10.55 -16.82
C ALA A 191 26.53 10.63 -15.41
N ARG A 192 27.86 10.81 -15.41
CA ARG A 192 28.63 11.83 -14.68
C ARG A 192 28.36 12.02 -13.17
N GLN A 193 29.30 11.56 -12.34
CA GLN A 193 29.48 12.01 -10.94
C GLN A 193 29.96 13.47 -10.88
N PRO A 194 29.64 14.19 -9.80
CA PRO A 194 30.57 15.15 -9.20
C PRO A 194 31.11 14.66 -7.86
N ASN A 195 32.36 15.05 -7.60
CA ASN A 195 33.21 14.64 -6.50
C ASN A 195 33.09 15.63 -5.31
N ARG A 196 33.09 15.08 -4.08
CA ARG A 196 33.72 15.56 -2.82
C ARG A 196 33.36 16.92 -2.20
N ASP A 197 32.82 16.90 -0.97
CA ASP A 197 33.53 17.12 0.32
C ASP A 197 32.55 17.62 1.42
N GLY A 198 32.69 17.16 2.66
CA GLY A 198 32.04 17.81 3.81
C GLY A 198 31.54 16.90 4.94
N SER A 199 32.27 16.93 6.05
CA SER A 199 32.11 16.26 7.35
C SER A 199 30.74 16.36 8.06
N SER A 200 30.35 15.23 8.65
CA SER A 200 29.67 14.98 9.94
C SER A 200 28.93 16.12 10.69
N SER A 201 27.65 15.88 11.01
CA SER A 201 27.18 15.86 12.40
C SER A 201 25.81 15.18 12.49
N THR A 202 25.73 14.17 13.35
CA THR A 202 24.54 13.39 13.71
C THR A 202 23.57 14.23 14.56
N SER A 203 22.32 14.37 14.11
CA SER A 203 21.20 14.63 15.01
C SER A 203 20.00 13.77 14.63
N SER A 204 19.70 12.82 15.51
CA SER A 204 18.53 11.95 15.46
C SER A 204 17.29 12.78 15.75
N SER A 205 16.56 13.16 14.71
CA SER A 205 15.19 13.65 14.82
C SER A 205 14.27 12.61 14.18
N ARG A 206 13.41 11.99 15.00
CA ARG A 206 12.30 11.15 14.51
C ARG A 206 11.38 12.03 13.66
N ARG A 207 11.57 12.04 12.34
CA ARG A 207 10.62 12.65 11.40
C ARG A 207 9.45 11.69 11.20
N ARG A 208 8.32 12.02 11.83
CA ARG A 208 7.02 11.46 11.46
C ARG A 208 6.65 12.03 10.10
N TYR A 209 6.59 11.19 9.07
CA TYR A 209 6.08 11.57 7.76
C TYR A 209 4.54 11.63 7.81
N SER A 210 4.00 12.83 8.01
CA SER A 210 2.57 13.12 7.90
C SER A 210 2.26 13.76 6.55
N HIS A 211 2.43 13.03 5.45
CA HIS A 211 1.90 13.44 4.15
C HIS A 211 1.04 12.30 3.61
N GLY A 212 -0.21 12.27 4.06
CA GLY A 212 -1.21 11.32 3.59
C GLY A 212 -1.76 11.76 2.25
N ILE A 213 -1.16 11.29 1.16
CA ILE A 213 -1.81 11.34 -0.16
C ILE A 213 -2.88 10.24 -0.18
N THR A 214 -4.15 10.66 -0.12
CA THR A 214 -5.30 9.75 -0.19
C THR A 214 -5.84 9.78 -1.62
N GLY A 215 -5.30 8.91 -2.48
CA GLY A 215 -5.86 8.69 -3.82
C GLY A 215 -7.08 7.77 -3.73
N MET A 216 -8.30 8.34 -3.78
CA MET A 216 -9.50 7.60 -4.14
C MET A 216 -9.62 7.62 -5.67
N ALA A 217 -9.62 6.44 -6.30
CA ALA A 217 -10.03 6.33 -7.69
C ALA A 217 -11.56 6.40 -7.74
N THR A 218 -12.10 7.47 -8.31
CA THR A 218 -13.53 7.61 -8.59
C THR A 218 -13.89 6.72 -9.78
N VAL A 219 -14.85 5.82 -9.58
CA VAL A 219 -15.50 5.09 -10.68
C VAL A 219 -16.89 5.70 -10.84
N ILE A 220 -17.07 6.53 -11.86
CA ILE A 220 -18.38 7.02 -12.29
C ILE A 220 -19.01 5.92 -13.14
N ALA A 221 -20.20 5.45 -12.79
CA ALA A 221 -20.90 4.49 -13.62
C ALA A 221 -21.36 5.16 -14.93
N PRO A 222 -21.29 4.50 -16.09
CA PRO A 222 -21.89 5.03 -17.30
C PRO A 222 -23.41 5.17 -17.10
N ALA A 223 -23.98 6.28 -17.56
CA ALA A 223 -25.42 6.47 -17.59
C ALA A 223 -26.05 5.31 -18.38
N SER A 224 -27.00 4.60 -17.78
CA SER A 224 -27.78 3.59 -18.50
C SER A 224 -28.70 4.30 -19.52
N PRO A 225 -28.91 3.69 -20.70
CA PRO A 225 -29.72 4.29 -21.77
C PRO A 225 -31.19 4.45 -21.41
#